data_AF-A0AAE9A4Z6-F1
#
_entry.id   AF-A0AAE9A4Z6-F1
#
_cell.length_a   1.000
_cell.length_b   1.000
_cell.length_c   1.000
_cell.angle_alpha   90.00
_cell.angle_beta   90.00
_cell.angle_gamma   90.00
#
_symmetry.space_group_name_H-M   'P 1'
#
loop_
_entity.id
_entity.type
_entity.pdbx_description
1 polymer ?
#
loop_
_entity_poly.entity_id
_entity_poly.type
_entity_poly.pdbx_seq_one_letter_code
_entity_poly.pdbx_strand_id
1 'polypeptide(L)'
;MIGVVVTALIFASSAQVTADVNHCPTGWIFSTNTSYCYIQSPQYMTYSEAGSFCQSIGGSQIFVVSSTELSWLTDFTSSWLAQPWLATTRNTTNGKWYNSDNTTPLSTYWTTGEPGVNGDCATFKGTTKSGIKATQCYSMQPALCKQMPALCLTQTKYGGSSTRSGIINSPGYPVQYYNNLDCFYSISSPPNTYITLLFYPYVVYDYFDYVSVYDGPNTTSRYLGTIDDDGWDLRNDFESSNNSISFRFRTNSVITNKGWQLTWNTKSNTPPIRQTGQNGSFTSPNYPNNYDPYTEQLYYITAPVGFQVNVTITDFITESTFDVLEVYNSSYVSSYTLIANLSGSAVAPWSWLSPSRYATMRFKSDSMIQKKGFSLFWIIQ
;
A
#
# COMPACT_ATOMS: atom_id res chain seq x y z
N MET A 1 -27.85 33.75 41.34
CA MET A 1 -27.99 33.55 39.88
C MET A 1 -26.70 33.97 39.21
N ILE A 2 -25.81 33.02 38.92
CA ILE A 2 -24.64 33.21 38.06
C ILE A 2 -24.69 32.02 37.10
N GLY A 3 -25.08 32.28 35.85
CA GLY A 3 -25.28 31.27 34.81
C GLY A 3 -23.94 30.88 34.19
N VAL A 4 -23.61 29.59 34.28
CA VAL A 4 -22.48 28.98 33.58
C VAL A 4 -22.86 28.83 32.11
N VAL A 5 -22.23 29.60 31.24
CA VAL A 5 -22.30 29.41 29.79
C VAL A 5 -21.32 28.30 29.43
N VAL A 6 -21.85 27.12 29.15
CA VAL A 6 -21.08 25.99 28.61
C VAL A 6 -20.81 26.26 27.14
N THR A 7 -19.59 26.68 26.82
CA THR A 7 -19.08 26.72 25.46
C THR A 7 -18.83 25.29 24.97
N ALA A 8 -19.70 24.81 24.09
CA ALA A 8 -19.48 23.57 23.37
C ALA A 8 -18.28 23.75 22.41
N LEU A 9 -17.17 23.10 22.73
CA LEU A 9 -16.06 22.88 21.81
C LEU A 9 -16.57 21.96 20.69
N ILE A 10 -16.90 22.56 19.55
CA ILE A 10 -17.11 21.83 18.30
C ILE A 10 -15.75 21.30 17.89
N PHE A 11 -15.52 20.01 18.14
CA PHE A 11 -14.42 19.29 17.52
C PHE A 11 -14.62 19.38 16.01
N ALA A 12 -13.75 20.13 15.33
CA ALA A 12 -13.57 19.98 13.90
C ALA A 12 -13.07 18.55 13.67
N SER A 13 -13.99 17.65 13.32
CA SER A 13 -13.59 16.40 12.71
C SER A 13 -12.83 16.79 11.45
N SER A 14 -11.58 16.35 11.36
CA SER A 14 -10.92 16.27 10.06
C SER A 14 -11.83 15.38 9.22
N ALA A 15 -12.61 16.00 8.33
CA ALA A 15 -13.27 15.27 7.27
C ALA A 15 -12.14 14.58 6.50
N GLN A 16 -11.90 13.32 6.84
CA GLN A 16 -11.22 12.43 5.93
C GLN A 16 -12.03 12.55 4.65
N VAL A 17 -11.39 13.04 3.58
CA VAL A 17 -11.96 12.98 2.25
C VAL A 17 -12.13 11.50 1.97
N THR A 18 -13.31 10.98 2.31
CA THR A 18 -13.73 9.64 1.92
C THR A 18 -13.79 9.71 0.40
N ALA A 19 -12.90 8.99 -0.27
CA ALA A 19 -13.01 8.76 -1.70
C ALA A 19 -14.33 8.01 -1.94
N ASP A 20 -15.41 8.76 -2.16
CA ASP A 20 -16.72 8.21 -2.49
C ASP A 20 -16.88 8.23 -4.01
N VAL A 21 -17.01 7.03 -4.60
CA VAL A 21 -17.58 6.69 -5.93
C VAL A 21 -17.01 7.37 -7.20
N ASN A 22 -16.40 8.55 -7.13
CA ASN A 22 -16.14 9.41 -8.27
C ASN A 22 -14.67 9.53 -8.67
N HIS A 23 -13.75 8.87 -7.96
CA HIS A 23 -12.33 8.77 -8.31
C HIS A 23 -11.58 10.12 -8.50
N CYS A 24 -12.25 11.25 -8.24
CA CYS A 24 -11.79 12.61 -8.53
C CYS A 24 -12.24 13.58 -7.42
N PRO A 25 -11.57 14.73 -7.26
CA PRO A 25 -12.04 15.79 -6.37
C PRO A 25 -13.42 16.31 -6.77
N THR A 26 -14.14 16.92 -5.83
CA THR A 26 -15.48 17.48 -6.08
C THR A 26 -15.49 18.41 -7.29
N GLY A 27 -16.43 18.19 -8.21
CA GLY A 27 -16.60 18.98 -9.44
C GLY A 27 -15.77 18.49 -10.64
N TRP A 28 -14.85 17.54 -10.44
CA TRP A 28 -14.10 16.91 -11.52
C TRP A 28 -14.81 15.66 -12.03
N ILE A 29 -14.63 15.36 -13.31
CA ILE A 29 -15.25 14.22 -13.97
C ILE A 29 -14.17 13.20 -14.33
N PHE A 30 -14.33 11.98 -13.83
CA PHE A 30 -13.40 10.88 -14.09
C PHE A 30 -13.60 10.28 -15.48
N SER A 31 -12.50 10.06 -16.18
CA SER A 31 -12.47 9.31 -17.43
C SER A 31 -11.87 7.94 -17.20
N THR A 32 -12.69 6.89 -17.31
CA THR A 32 -12.20 5.50 -17.26
C THR A 32 -11.24 5.18 -18.40
N ASN A 33 -11.41 5.82 -19.56
CA ASN A 33 -10.58 5.61 -20.75
C ASN A 33 -9.15 6.14 -20.57
N THR A 34 -9.00 7.28 -19.91
CA THR A 34 -7.69 7.94 -19.74
C THR A 34 -7.12 7.80 -18.34
N SER A 35 -7.93 7.37 -17.37
CA SER A 35 -7.58 7.35 -15.94
C SER A 35 -7.25 8.74 -15.38
N TYR A 36 -7.80 9.81 -15.96
CA TYR A 36 -7.63 11.18 -15.46
C TYR A 36 -8.97 11.80 -15.06
N CYS A 37 -8.87 12.80 -14.20
CA CYS A 37 -9.96 13.69 -13.83
C CYS A 37 -9.90 14.95 -14.68
N TYR A 38 -11.04 15.39 -15.21
CA TYR A 38 -11.15 16.58 -16.06
C TYR A 38 -12.14 17.58 -15.46
N ILE A 39 -11.85 18.87 -15.62
CA ILE A 39 -12.78 19.94 -15.26
C ILE A 39 -12.63 21.12 -16.21
N GLN A 40 -13.75 21.77 -16.51
CA GLN A 40 -13.77 23.08 -17.15
C GLN A 40 -13.78 24.17 -16.10
N SER A 41 -13.00 25.23 -16.28
CA SER A 41 -13.11 26.39 -15.41
C SER A 41 -14.50 27.04 -15.53
N PRO A 42 -15.11 27.45 -14.41
CA PRO A 42 -16.37 28.20 -14.46
C PRO A 42 -16.18 29.64 -14.96
N GLN A 43 -14.95 30.15 -14.92
CA GLN A 43 -14.58 31.49 -15.37
C GLN A 43 -13.88 31.45 -16.72
N TYR A 44 -14.02 32.52 -17.48
CA TYR A 44 -13.28 32.75 -18.71
C TYR A 44 -11.99 33.49 -18.37
N MET A 45 -10.89 33.10 -18.98
CA MET A 45 -9.56 33.68 -18.77
C MET A 45 -8.77 33.76 -20.07
N THR A 46 -7.69 34.54 -20.07
CA THR A 46 -6.72 34.53 -21.17
C THR A 46 -5.90 33.24 -21.16
N TYR A 47 -5.23 32.92 -22.26
CA TYR A 47 -4.37 31.74 -22.32
C TYR A 47 -3.28 31.74 -21.22
N SER A 48 -2.67 32.90 -20.97
CA SER A 48 -1.59 33.05 -19.97
C SER A 48 -2.04 32.75 -18.54
N GLU A 49 -3.33 32.90 -18.23
CA GLU A 49 -3.90 32.67 -16.90
C GLU A 49 -4.36 31.21 -16.70
N ALA A 50 -4.70 30.52 -17.80
CA ALA A 50 -5.27 29.18 -17.76
C ALA A 50 -4.39 28.15 -17.05
N GLY A 51 -3.08 28.17 -17.31
CA GLY A 51 -2.12 27.30 -16.63
C GLY A 51 -2.11 27.51 -15.12
N SER A 52 -2.01 28.76 -14.67
CA SER A 52 -2.01 29.11 -13.24
C SER A 52 -3.33 28.78 -12.56
N PHE A 53 -4.47 28.95 -13.26
CA PHE A 53 -5.76 28.52 -12.75
C PHE A 53 -5.81 27.00 -12.53
N CYS A 54 -5.40 26.19 -13.51
CA CYS A 54 -5.42 24.73 -13.33
C CYS A 54 -4.53 24.28 -12.17
N GLN A 55 -3.38 24.93 -11.97
CA GLN A 55 -2.49 24.67 -10.84
C GLN A 55 -3.13 25.02 -9.49
N SER A 56 -3.88 26.13 -9.40
CA SER A 56 -4.51 26.56 -8.15
C SER A 56 -5.60 25.61 -7.65
N ILE A 57 -6.20 24.83 -8.56
CA ILE A 57 -7.21 23.79 -8.25
C ILE A 57 -6.62 22.37 -8.19
N GLY A 58 -5.29 22.24 -8.11
CA GLY A 58 -4.59 20.97 -7.95
C GLY A 58 -4.38 20.15 -9.23
N GLY A 59 -4.56 20.76 -10.40
CA GLY A 59 -4.36 20.11 -11.70
C GLY A 59 -3.35 20.81 -12.60
N SER A 60 -3.41 20.47 -13.87
CA SER A 60 -2.59 21.03 -14.94
C SER A 60 -3.45 21.32 -16.16
N GLN A 61 -3.08 22.33 -16.94
CA GLN A 61 -3.77 22.60 -18.20
C GLN A 61 -3.46 21.48 -19.20
N ILE A 62 -4.48 20.99 -19.89
CA ILE A 62 -4.37 19.80 -20.73
C ILE A 62 -3.90 20.11 -22.15
N PHE A 63 -3.11 19.21 -22.73
CA PHE A 63 -2.93 19.04 -24.17
C PHE A 63 -3.22 17.59 -24.55
N VAL A 64 -3.57 17.34 -25.82
CA VAL A 64 -4.00 16.02 -26.29
C VAL A 64 -2.80 15.14 -26.64
N VAL A 65 -2.61 14.03 -25.92
CA VAL A 65 -1.46 13.13 -26.08
C VAL A 65 -1.78 11.80 -26.77
N SER A 66 -3.04 11.41 -26.84
CA SER A 66 -3.44 10.12 -27.42
C SER A 66 -4.79 10.19 -28.13
N SER A 67 -5.05 9.22 -29.01
CA SER A 67 -6.35 9.06 -29.66
C SER A 67 -7.46 8.76 -28.63
N THR A 68 -7.12 8.10 -27.53
CA THR A 68 -8.04 7.82 -26.43
C THR A 68 -8.45 9.10 -25.71
N GLU A 69 -7.49 9.97 -25.39
CA GLU A 69 -7.76 11.29 -24.78
C GLU A 69 -8.53 12.18 -25.77
N LEU A 70 -8.17 12.17 -27.05
CA LEU A 70 -8.91 12.89 -28.10
C LEU A 70 -10.39 12.46 -28.17
N SER A 71 -10.66 11.16 -28.20
CA SER A 71 -12.02 10.63 -28.26
C SER A 71 -12.82 11.04 -27.03
N TRP A 72 -12.23 10.89 -25.84
CA TRP A 72 -12.86 11.31 -24.59
C TRP A 72 -13.18 12.81 -24.59
N LEU A 73 -12.21 13.67 -24.96
CA LEU A 73 -12.41 15.11 -24.99
C LEU A 73 -13.47 15.53 -26.01
N THR A 74 -13.56 14.83 -27.14
CA THR A 74 -14.59 15.06 -28.15
C THR A 74 -15.97 14.91 -27.53
N ASP A 75 -16.23 13.79 -26.84
CA ASP A 75 -17.51 13.56 -26.18
C ASP A 75 -17.73 14.54 -25.02
N PHE A 76 -16.69 14.75 -24.20
CA PHE A 76 -16.72 15.58 -23.00
C PHE A 76 -17.07 17.04 -23.27
N THR A 77 -16.59 17.59 -24.40
CA THR A 77 -16.78 19.00 -24.78
C THR A 77 -17.88 19.22 -25.82
N SER A 78 -18.52 18.15 -26.31
CA SER A 78 -19.46 18.18 -27.44
C SER A 78 -20.66 19.11 -27.23
N SER A 79 -21.18 19.16 -26.00
CA SER A 79 -22.35 19.97 -25.62
C SER A 79 -22.01 21.38 -25.15
N TRP A 80 -20.71 21.73 -25.06
CA TRP A 80 -20.28 23.00 -24.48
C TRP A 80 -20.42 24.14 -25.48
N LEU A 81 -20.89 25.29 -24.99
CA LEU A 81 -20.99 26.50 -25.81
C LEU A 81 -19.59 27.03 -26.14
N ALA A 82 -18.72 27.17 -25.14
CA ALA A 82 -17.37 27.70 -25.27
C ALA A 82 -16.32 26.63 -25.59
N GLN A 83 -15.19 27.06 -26.18
CA GLN A 83 -14.07 26.19 -26.56
C GLN A 83 -12.94 26.42 -25.55
N PRO A 84 -12.70 25.50 -24.61
CA PRO A 84 -11.70 25.73 -23.59
C PRO A 84 -10.28 25.72 -24.14
N TRP A 85 -9.37 26.37 -23.43
CA TRP A 85 -7.94 26.39 -23.70
C TRP A 85 -7.28 25.02 -23.49
N LEU A 86 -6.46 24.63 -24.46
CA LEU A 86 -5.46 23.57 -24.32
C LEU A 86 -4.08 24.19 -24.05
N ALA A 87 -3.17 23.47 -23.40
CA ALA A 87 -1.78 23.84 -23.18
C ALA A 87 -0.93 23.60 -24.45
N THR A 88 -1.35 24.21 -25.56
CA THR A 88 -0.72 24.09 -26.88
C THR A 88 -0.61 25.48 -27.52
N THR A 89 0.59 25.84 -27.95
CA THR A 89 0.95 27.18 -28.46
C THR A 89 1.77 27.11 -29.74
N ARG A 90 1.76 28.20 -30.50
CA ARG A 90 2.55 28.37 -31.71
C ARG A 90 3.79 29.20 -31.43
N ASN A 91 4.93 28.74 -31.93
CA ASN A 91 6.14 29.54 -31.94
C ASN A 91 6.03 30.52 -33.12
N THR A 92 5.90 31.81 -32.82
CA THR A 92 5.69 32.86 -33.82
C THR A 92 6.89 33.09 -34.74
N THR A 93 8.09 32.61 -34.36
CA THR A 93 9.31 32.76 -35.16
C THR A 93 9.40 31.74 -36.29
N ASN A 94 9.00 30.48 -36.03
CA ASN A 94 9.11 29.39 -37.01
C ASN A 94 7.75 28.79 -37.43
N GLY A 95 6.65 29.28 -36.85
CA GLY A 95 5.28 28.88 -37.14
C GLY A 95 4.89 27.50 -36.61
N LYS A 96 5.76 26.77 -35.89
CA LYS A 96 5.50 25.42 -35.39
C LYS A 96 4.68 25.43 -34.11
N TRP A 97 3.81 24.44 -33.95
CA TRP A 97 3.01 24.24 -32.75
C TRP A 97 3.68 23.28 -31.78
N TYR A 98 3.56 23.57 -30.49
CA TYR A 98 4.11 22.76 -29.40
C TYR A 98 3.12 22.69 -28.23
N ASN A 99 3.05 21.52 -27.62
CA ASN A 99 2.41 21.29 -26.34
C ASN A 99 3.33 21.79 -25.21
N SER A 100 2.78 21.93 -24.01
CA SER A 100 3.56 22.38 -22.83
C SER A 100 4.68 21.42 -22.41
N ASP A 101 4.66 20.17 -22.87
CA ASP A 101 5.75 19.19 -22.69
C ASP A 101 6.79 19.20 -23.84
N ASN A 102 6.73 20.20 -24.73
CA ASN A 102 7.53 20.35 -25.95
C ASN A 102 7.25 19.31 -27.05
N THR A 103 6.24 18.45 -26.92
CA THR A 103 5.81 17.59 -28.03
C THR A 103 5.03 18.38 -29.08
N THR A 104 4.95 17.85 -30.30
CA THR A 104 4.15 18.48 -31.37
C THR A 104 2.75 17.85 -31.42
N PRO A 105 1.66 18.63 -31.40
CA PRO A 105 0.32 18.09 -31.56
C PRO A 105 0.17 17.44 -32.93
N LEU A 106 -0.39 16.23 -32.97
CA LEU A 106 -0.59 15.50 -34.23
C LEU A 106 -1.51 16.27 -35.18
N SER A 107 -1.13 16.32 -36.46
CA SER A 107 -1.89 17.01 -37.51
C SER A 107 -3.34 16.52 -37.61
N THR A 108 -3.57 15.24 -37.32
CA THR A 108 -4.91 14.61 -37.33
C THR A 108 -5.83 15.08 -36.19
N TYR A 109 -5.31 15.74 -35.15
CA TYR A 109 -6.12 16.22 -34.02
C TYR A 109 -6.70 17.62 -34.25
N TRP A 110 -6.17 18.33 -35.25
CA TRP A 110 -6.68 19.62 -35.70
C TRP A 110 -7.96 19.48 -36.50
N THR A 111 -8.91 20.39 -36.28
CA THR A 111 -10.12 20.49 -37.08
C THR A 111 -9.75 20.72 -38.55
N THR A 112 -10.55 20.23 -39.49
CA THR A 112 -10.31 20.45 -40.93
C THR A 112 -10.10 21.93 -41.23
N GLY A 113 -8.95 22.27 -41.82
CA GLY A 113 -8.56 23.66 -42.14
C GLY A 113 -7.75 24.37 -41.04
N GLU A 114 -7.49 23.71 -39.92
CA GLU A 114 -6.62 24.18 -38.84
C GLU A 114 -5.25 23.46 -38.86
N PRO A 115 -4.18 24.02 -38.27
CA PRO A 115 -4.11 25.31 -37.60
C PRO A 115 -4.23 26.50 -38.57
N GLY A 116 -5.16 27.41 -38.27
CA GLY A 116 -5.33 28.65 -39.01
C GLY A 116 -4.25 29.69 -38.71
N VAL A 117 -4.34 30.84 -39.38
CA VAL A 117 -3.43 31.99 -39.16
C VAL A 117 -3.90 32.91 -38.03
N ASN A 118 -5.13 32.74 -37.53
CA ASN A 118 -5.78 33.65 -36.59
C ASN A 118 -5.59 33.20 -35.13
N GLY A 119 -4.34 33.17 -34.68
CA GLY A 119 -4.00 32.91 -33.28
C GLY A 119 -2.78 32.03 -33.09
N ASP A 120 -2.20 32.13 -31.90
CA ASP A 120 -0.99 31.42 -31.50
C ASP A 120 -1.23 30.48 -30.30
N CYS A 121 -2.49 30.31 -29.90
CA CYS A 121 -2.91 29.45 -28.79
C CYS A 121 -4.02 28.51 -29.24
N ALA A 122 -4.11 27.32 -28.65
CA ALA A 122 -5.07 26.31 -29.07
C ALA A 122 -6.26 26.20 -28.12
N THR A 123 -7.45 26.07 -28.68
CA THR A 123 -8.68 25.64 -27.96
C THR A 123 -9.13 24.27 -28.46
N PHE A 124 -10.05 23.64 -27.73
CA PHE A 124 -10.66 22.37 -28.13
C PHE A 124 -12.17 22.43 -28.13
N LYS A 125 -12.83 21.85 -29.14
CA LYS A 125 -14.25 21.53 -29.09
C LYS A 125 -14.59 20.30 -29.93
N GLY A 126 -15.29 19.35 -29.32
CA GLY A 126 -15.75 18.13 -29.98
C GLY A 126 -16.95 18.33 -30.90
N THR A 127 -16.76 19.03 -32.03
CA THR A 127 -17.75 19.07 -33.11
C THR A 127 -17.49 18.02 -34.20
N THR A 128 -16.25 17.56 -34.32
CA THR A 128 -15.84 16.44 -35.19
C THR A 128 -14.87 15.52 -34.43
N LYS A 129 -14.38 14.43 -35.06
CA LYS A 129 -13.37 13.55 -34.46
C LYS A 129 -12.06 14.28 -34.11
N SER A 130 -11.80 15.40 -34.78
CA SER A 130 -10.72 16.34 -34.50
C SER A 130 -11.33 17.62 -33.91
N GLY A 131 -10.68 18.20 -32.90
CA GLY A 131 -11.29 19.29 -32.14
C GLY A 131 -10.37 20.46 -31.84
N ILE A 132 -9.07 20.36 -32.16
CA ILE A 132 -8.11 21.44 -31.89
C ILE A 132 -8.32 22.58 -32.90
N LYS A 133 -8.30 23.82 -32.41
CA LYS A 133 -8.45 25.04 -33.21
C LYS A 133 -7.47 26.13 -32.77
N ALA A 134 -6.91 26.89 -33.71
CA ALA A 134 -6.13 28.09 -33.39
C ALA A 134 -7.05 29.23 -32.92
N THR A 135 -6.65 29.93 -31.86
CA THR A 135 -7.39 31.04 -31.25
C THR A 135 -6.41 32.09 -30.73
N GLN A 136 -6.79 33.36 -30.80
CA GLN A 136 -5.97 34.46 -30.31
C GLN A 136 -5.78 34.35 -28.79
N CYS A 137 -4.55 34.34 -28.30
CA CYS A 137 -4.21 34.06 -26.90
C CYS A 137 -4.85 35.01 -25.87
N TYR A 138 -5.19 36.23 -26.29
CA TYR A 138 -5.88 37.23 -25.48
C TYR A 138 -7.41 37.04 -25.46
N SER A 139 -7.95 36.07 -26.20
CA SER A 139 -9.37 35.74 -26.14
C SER A 139 -9.75 35.29 -24.74
N MET A 140 -11.00 35.52 -24.37
CA MET A 140 -11.55 34.99 -23.12
C MET A 140 -12.14 33.62 -23.40
N GLN A 141 -11.54 32.56 -22.86
CA GLN A 141 -12.06 31.18 -22.95
C GLN A 141 -11.92 30.50 -21.58
N PRO A 142 -12.75 29.48 -21.29
CA PRO A 142 -12.52 28.66 -20.11
C PRO A 142 -11.21 27.86 -20.24
N ALA A 143 -10.58 27.52 -19.13
CA ALA A 143 -9.49 26.56 -19.09
C ALA A 143 -10.05 25.13 -19.02
N LEU A 144 -9.39 24.20 -19.71
CA LEU A 144 -9.61 22.77 -19.47
C LEU A 144 -8.43 22.24 -18.67
N CYS A 145 -8.74 21.68 -17.50
CA CYS A 145 -7.74 21.17 -16.57
C CYS A 145 -7.85 19.65 -16.46
N LYS A 146 -6.70 18.99 -16.28
CA LYS A 146 -6.61 17.58 -15.93
C LYS A 146 -5.79 17.36 -14.66
N GLN A 147 -6.14 16.36 -13.87
CA GLN A 147 -5.32 15.90 -12.75
C GLN A 147 -5.42 14.39 -12.58
N MET A 148 -4.44 13.81 -11.89
CA MET A 148 -4.49 12.41 -11.50
C MET A 148 -5.71 12.15 -10.59
N PRO A 149 -6.28 10.95 -10.61
CA PRO A 149 -7.38 10.58 -9.72
C PRO A 149 -7.01 10.85 -8.27
N ALA A 150 -7.97 11.34 -7.46
CA ALA A 150 -7.80 11.56 -6.02
C ALA A 150 -7.76 10.24 -5.23
N LEU A 151 -7.24 9.18 -5.85
CA LEU A 151 -7.15 7.81 -5.34
C LEU A 151 -5.87 7.58 -4.55
N CYS A 152 -4.80 8.32 -4.89
CA CYS A 152 -3.50 8.25 -4.26
C CYS A 152 -3.25 9.54 -3.46
N LEU A 153 -3.65 9.57 -2.20
CA LEU A 153 -3.20 10.63 -1.28
C LEU A 153 -1.66 10.60 -1.19
N THR A 154 -1.04 11.70 -0.74
CA THR A 154 0.42 11.79 -0.53
C THR A 154 0.95 10.63 0.33
N GLN A 155 0.15 10.15 1.28
CA GLN A 155 0.38 8.92 2.01
C GLN A 155 -0.93 8.45 2.66
N THR A 156 -1.34 7.20 2.37
CA THR A 156 -2.44 6.54 3.07
C THR A 156 -1.89 5.68 4.20
N LYS A 157 -2.39 5.87 5.43
CA LYS A 157 -1.90 5.19 6.63
C LYS A 157 -2.89 4.11 7.09
N TYR A 158 -2.36 2.94 7.43
CA TYR A 158 -3.11 1.79 7.96
C TYR A 158 -2.49 1.28 9.27
N GLY A 159 -3.27 0.51 10.01
CA GLY A 159 -2.84 -0.06 11.29
C GLY A 159 -2.88 0.93 12.45
N GLY A 160 -2.00 0.73 13.43
CA GLY A 160 -1.92 1.54 14.65
C GLY A 160 -1.41 0.75 15.85
N SER A 161 -1.41 1.39 17.02
CA SER A 161 -0.86 0.82 18.26
C SER A 161 -1.63 -0.40 18.81
N SER A 162 -2.81 -0.70 18.26
CA SER A 162 -3.65 -1.84 18.65
C SER A 162 -4.03 -2.75 17.49
N THR A 163 -3.68 -2.41 16.25
CA THR A 163 -4.08 -3.16 15.05
C THR A 163 -3.00 -4.15 14.67
N ARG A 164 -3.34 -5.45 14.64
CA ARG A 164 -2.38 -6.53 14.35
C ARG A 164 -2.49 -7.13 12.96
N SER A 165 -3.53 -6.82 12.20
CA SER A 165 -3.70 -7.34 10.84
C SER A 165 -4.64 -6.47 10.02
N GLY A 166 -4.68 -6.70 8.71
CA GLY A 166 -5.63 -6.08 7.82
C GLY A 166 -5.48 -6.49 6.37
N ILE A 167 -6.40 -6.00 5.55
CA ILE A 167 -6.42 -6.20 4.10
C ILE A 167 -6.44 -4.83 3.43
N ILE A 168 -5.61 -4.66 2.39
CA ILE A 168 -5.51 -3.44 1.59
C ILE A 168 -5.60 -3.84 0.13
N ASN A 169 -6.37 -3.10 -0.68
CA ASN A 169 -6.49 -3.36 -2.10
C ASN A 169 -5.89 -2.22 -2.92
N SER A 170 -5.39 -2.53 -4.12
CA SER A 170 -5.07 -1.51 -5.10
C SER A 170 -6.34 -0.72 -5.48
N PRO A 171 -6.21 0.55 -5.89
CA PRO A 171 -7.33 1.31 -6.44
C PRO A 171 -8.01 0.53 -7.57
N GLY A 172 -9.34 0.44 -7.57
CA GLY A 172 -10.12 -0.22 -8.62
C GLY A 172 -10.15 -1.75 -8.61
N TYR A 173 -9.45 -2.41 -7.67
CA TYR A 173 -9.58 -3.86 -7.44
C TYR A 173 -11.01 -4.22 -6.99
N PRO A 174 -11.61 -5.35 -7.43
CA PRO A 174 -11.02 -6.43 -8.24
C PRO A 174 -11.18 -6.28 -9.75
N VAL A 175 -11.69 -5.14 -10.22
CA VAL A 175 -12.01 -4.93 -11.65
C VAL A 175 -10.75 -4.59 -12.42
N GLN A 176 -10.18 -3.41 -12.18
CA GLN A 176 -8.89 -3.00 -12.72
C GLN A 176 -8.36 -1.75 -12.00
N TYR A 177 -7.03 -1.62 -11.91
CA TYR A 177 -6.41 -0.37 -11.49
C TYR A 177 -6.36 0.65 -12.63
N TYR A 178 -5.76 1.81 -12.35
CA TYR A 178 -5.71 2.96 -13.23
C TYR A 178 -4.29 3.28 -13.70
N ASN A 179 -4.17 3.91 -14.86
CA ASN A 179 -2.88 4.40 -15.35
C ASN A 179 -2.38 5.60 -14.52
N ASN A 180 -1.07 5.80 -14.49
CA ASN A 180 -0.35 6.92 -13.88
C ASN A 180 -0.58 7.06 -12.36
N LEU A 181 -0.85 5.95 -11.68
CA LEU A 181 -0.96 5.93 -10.22
C LEU A 181 0.43 6.09 -9.60
N ASP A 182 0.45 6.82 -8.48
CA ASP A 182 1.62 6.92 -7.61
C ASP A 182 1.15 6.89 -6.16
N CYS A 183 0.67 5.72 -5.75
CA CYS A 183 0.02 5.50 -4.47
C CYS A 183 1.05 5.10 -3.41
N PHE A 184 1.13 5.86 -2.33
CA PHE A 184 2.03 5.57 -1.22
C PHE A 184 1.26 5.16 0.05
N TYR A 185 1.67 4.05 0.64
CA TYR A 185 1.01 3.43 1.77
C TYR A 185 1.99 3.19 2.91
N SER A 186 1.54 3.36 4.15
CA SER A 186 2.31 2.97 5.34
C SER A 186 1.42 2.22 6.31
N ILE A 187 1.97 1.15 6.88
CA ILE A 187 1.36 0.34 7.91
C ILE A 187 2.19 0.50 9.19
N SER A 188 1.53 0.69 10.31
CA SER A 188 2.13 0.59 11.64
C SER A 188 1.41 -0.44 12.50
N SER A 189 2.15 -1.07 13.40
CA SER A 189 1.64 -2.08 14.33
C SER A 189 2.04 -1.73 15.78
N PRO A 190 1.55 -2.46 16.80
CA PRO A 190 1.95 -2.25 18.19
C PRO A 190 3.47 -2.27 18.40
N PRO A 191 4.02 -1.57 19.41
CA PRO A 191 5.43 -1.66 19.75
C PRO A 191 5.89 -3.10 20.00
N ASN A 192 7.19 -3.37 19.82
CA ASN A 192 7.80 -4.70 19.98
C ASN A 192 7.20 -5.78 19.05
N THR A 193 6.87 -5.38 17.83
CA THR A 193 6.37 -6.30 16.80
C THR A 193 7.06 -6.03 15.47
N TYR A 194 6.84 -6.92 14.52
CA TYR A 194 7.21 -6.75 13.12
C TYR A 194 6.05 -7.19 12.22
N ILE A 195 6.04 -6.74 10.97
CA ILE A 195 4.91 -6.85 10.05
C ILE A 195 5.30 -7.75 8.88
N THR A 196 4.45 -8.72 8.57
CA THR A 196 4.53 -9.52 7.34
C THR A 196 3.46 -9.07 6.36
N LEU A 197 3.83 -8.96 5.09
CA LEU A 197 2.97 -8.63 3.96
C LEU A 197 2.86 -9.85 3.05
N LEU A 198 1.68 -10.06 2.46
CA LEU A 198 1.44 -11.03 1.40
C LEU A 198 0.52 -10.42 0.34
N PHE A 199 1.03 -10.23 -0.87
CA PHE A 199 0.28 -9.74 -2.02
C PHE A 199 -0.29 -10.91 -2.82
N TYR A 200 -1.57 -11.22 -2.64
CA TYR A 200 -2.23 -12.28 -3.38
C TYR A 200 -3.74 -12.05 -3.49
N PRO A 201 -4.34 -12.08 -4.70
CA PRO A 201 -3.66 -12.15 -6.00
C PRO A 201 -2.88 -10.86 -6.32
N TYR A 202 -1.88 -10.96 -7.19
CA TYR A 202 -1.11 -9.85 -7.73
C TYR A 202 -1.09 -9.94 -9.26
N VAL A 203 -1.84 -9.06 -9.93
CA VAL A 203 -2.01 -9.07 -11.40
C VAL A 203 -1.86 -7.65 -11.92
N VAL A 204 -0.64 -7.30 -12.33
CA VAL A 204 -0.25 -5.98 -12.85
C VAL A 204 0.36 -6.11 -14.24
N TYR A 205 0.62 -4.99 -14.92
CA TYR A 205 1.35 -5.00 -16.18
C TYR A 205 2.85 -5.16 -15.88
N ASP A 206 3.32 -6.40 -15.99
CA ASP A 206 4.67 -6.80 -15.58
C ASP A 206 5.74 -5.87 -16.15
N TYR A 207 6.79 -5.63 -15.35
CA TYR A 207 7.93 -4.73 -15.63
C TYR A 207 7.61 -3.23 -15.72
N PHE A 208 6.36 -2.84 -15.95
CA PHE A 208 5.97 -1.43 -16.12
C PHE A 208 5.23 -0.90 -14.90
N ASP A 209 4.43 -1.74 -14.27
CA ASP A 209 3.66 -1.44 -13.08
C ASP A 209 4.16 -2.31 -11.94
N TYR A 210 4.42 -1.71 -10.77
CA TYR A 210 5.15 -2.42 -9.72
C TYR A 210 4.86 -1.87 -8.33
N VAL A 211 5.09 -2.72 -7.32
CA VAL A 211 5.02 -2.34 -5.91
C VAL A 211 6.41 -2.42 -5.31
N SER A 212 6.93 -1.30 -4.82
CA SER A 212 8.17 -1.23 -4.06
C SER A 212 7.89 -1.22 -2.56
N VAL A 213 8.63 -1.99 -1.77
CA VAL A 213 8.42 -2.16 -0.32
C VAL A 213 9.65 -1.68 0.46
N TYR A 214 9.41 -1.01 1.59
CA TYR A 214 10.43 -0.37 2.43
C TYR A 214 10.21 -0.73 3.90
N ASP A 215 11.29 -1.09 4.59
CA ASP A 215 11.36 -1.47 6.00
C ASP A 215 11.34 -0.24 6.92
N GLY A 216 10.16 0.38 7.01
CA GLY A 216 9.90 1.57 7.83
C GLY A 216 8.75 2.42 7.29
N PRO A 217 8.51 3.60 7.87
CA PRO A 217 7.30 4.39 7.60
C PRO A 217 7.29 5.16 6.28
N ASN A 218 8.42 5.23 5.56
CA ASN A 218 8.58 6.05 4.35
C ASN A 218 9.60 5.48 3.36
N THR A 219 9.65 6.07 2.16
CA THR A 219 10.58 5.68 1.09
C THR A 219 12.06 5.98 1.34
N THR A 220 12.40 6.65 2.46
CA THR A 220 13.81 6.81 2.90
C THR A 220 14.27 5.66 3.79
N SER A 221 13.35 4.79 4.19
CA SER A 221 13.65 3.57 4.95
C SER A 221 14.32 2.53 4.06
N ARG A 222 14.92 1.50 4.67
CA ARG A 222 15.64 0.45 3.93
C ARG A 222 14.73 -0.22 2.89
N TYR A 223 15.15 -0.26 1.64
CA TYR A 223 14.43 -0.94 0.57
C TYR A 223 14.47 -2.46 0.76
N LEU A 224 13.30 -3.11 0.78
CA LEU A 224 13.16 -4.56 0.93
C LEU A 224 13.09 -5.29 -0.42
N GLY A 225 12.61 -4.60 -1.45
CA GLY A 225 12.47 -5.14 -2.79
C GLY A 225 11.31 -4.50 -3.54
N THR A 226 11.17 -4.93 -4.78
CA THR A 226 9.99 -4.69 -5.60
C THR A 226 9.34 -6.05 -5.86
N ILE A 227 8.02 -6.06 -6.01
CA ILE A 227 7.33 -7.22 -6.56
C ILE A 227 7.54 -7.19 -8.06
N ASP A 228 8.48 -7.98 -8.54
CA ASP A 228 8.76 -8.20 -9.95
C ASP A 228 8.53 -9.68 -10.31
N ASP A 229 7.86 -9.90 -11.43
CA ASP A 229 7.79 -11.23 -12.04
C ASP A 229 9.04 -11.42 -12.91
N ASP A 230 10.08 -12.02 -12.35
CA ASP A 230 11.29 -12.40 -13.09
C ASP A 230 11.14 -13.75 -13.83
N GLY A 231 9.93 -14.32 -13.84
CA GLY A 231 9.54 -15.47 -14.64
C GLY A 231 9.84 -16.84 -14.01
N TRP A 232 10.37 -16.90 -12.78
CA TRP A 232 10.69 -18.17 -12.11
C TRP A 232 10.18 -18.29 -10.67
N ASP A 233 10.05 -17.18 -9.91
CA ASP A 233 9.37 -17.16 -8.61
C ASP A 233 8.94 -15.73 -8.22
N LEU A 234 7.63 -15.47 -8.18
CA LEU A 234 7.11 -14.14 -7.81
C LEU A 234 7.30 -13.92 -6.31
N ARG A 235 8.24 -13.05 -5.93
CA ARG A 235 8.35 -12.59 -4.54
C ARG A 235 7.19 -11.66 -4.20
N ASN A 236 6.16 -12.21 -3.58
CA ASN A 236 4.96 -11.48 -3.17
C ASN A 236 4.81 -11.31 -1.66
N ASP A 237 5.80 -11.75 -0.87
CA ASP A 237 5.84 -11.62 0.56
C ASP A 237 7.05 -10.81 1.05
N PHE A 238 6.82 -10.05 2.13
CA PHE A 238 7.83 -9.19 2.74
C PHE A 238 7.66 -9.18 4.26
N GLU A 239 8.76 -8.97 4.96
CA GLU A 239 8.78 -8.88 6.41
C GLU A 239 9.60 -7.65 6.82
N SER A 240 9.07 -6.84 7.74
CA SER A 240 9.80 -5.71 8.32
C SER A 240 10.69 -6.16 9.48
N SER A 241 11.66 -5.32 9.85
CA SER A 241 12.49 -5.52 11.04
C SER A 241 11.87 -4.96 12.31
N ASN A 242 10.82 -4.14 12.19
CA ASN A 242 10.15 -3.47 13.31
C ASN A 242 8.67 -3.19 12.99
N ASN A 243 7.98 -2.46 13.86
CA ASN A 243 6.53 -2.24 13.83
C ASN A 243 6.04 -1.25 12.76
N SER A 244 6.81 -1.02 11.70
CA SER A 244 6.41 -0.19 10.58
C SER A 244 6.97 -0.70 9.26
N ILE A 245 6.14 -0.66 8.23
CA ILE A 245 6.48 -0.99 6.86
C ILE A 245 5.72 -0.05 5.93
N SER A 246 6.29 0.25 4.76
CA SER A 246 5.62 1.07 3.76
C SER A 246 5.84 0.52 2.38
N PHE A 247 4.92 0.83 1.47
CA PHE A 247 5.02 0.38 0.10
C PHE A 247 4.42 1.41 -0.85
N ARG A 248 4.87 1.37 -2.11
CA ARG A 248 4.48 2.33 -3.14
C ARG A 248 4.09 1.58 -4.40
N PHE A 249 2.85 1.77 -4.84
CA PHE A 249 2.35 1.22 -6.09
C PHE A 249 2.41 2.29 -7.18
N ARG A 250 3.15 2.00 -8.26
CA ARG A 250 3.28 2.89 -9.41
C ARG A 250 2.81 2.20 -10.67
N THR A 251 2.13 2.96 -11.52
CA THR A 251 1.69 2.50 -12.84
C THR A 251 2.10 3.48 -13.93
N ASN A 252 2.32 2.95 -15.13
CA ASN A 252 2.67 3.74 -16.31
C ASN A 252 1.41 4.39 -16.94
N SER A 253 1.52 4.89 -18.17
CA SER A 253 0.41 5.54 -18.88
C SER A 253 -0.49 4.61 -19.70
N VAL A 254 -0.21 3.31 -19.77
CA VAL A 254 -0.89 2.36 -20.68
C VAL A 254 -1.03 0.95 -20.09
N ILE A 255 -2.14 0.29 -20.42
CA ILE A 255 -2.45 -1.09 -20.01
C ILE A 255 -2.67 -1.20 -18.49
N THR A 256 -3.86 -1.63 -18.11
CA THR A 256 -4.25 -1.89 -16.73
C THR A 256 -4.74 -3.32 -16.58
N ASN A 257 -4.58 -3.88 -15.39
CA ASN A 257 -5.03 -5.22 -15.01
C ASN A 257 -5.81 -5.15 -13.69
N LYS A 258 -6.20 -6.30 -13.12
CA LYS A 258 -7.03 -6.39 -11.90
C LYS A 258 -6.41 -5.70 -10.68
N GLY A 259 -5.08 -5.66 -10.61
CA GLY A 259 -4.32 -5.08 -9.50
C GLY A 259 -3.99 -6.12 -8.44
N TRP A 260 -4.01 -5.71 -7.18
CA TRP A 260 -3.55 -6.55 -6.08
C TRP A 260 -4.41 -6.44 -4.83
N GLN A 261 -4.41 -7.52 -4.05
CA GLN A 261 -4.86 -7.53 -2.67
C GLN A 261 -3.66 -7.87 -1.77
N LEU A 262 -3.45 -7.06 -0.75
CA LEU A 262 -2.44 -7.23 0.28
C LEU A 262 -3.13 -7.69 1.56
N THR A 263 -2.69 -8.80 2.13
CA THR A 263 -2.95 -9.16 3.54
C THR A 263 -1.70 -8.87 4.35
N TRP A 264 -1.87 -8.24 5.51
CA TRP A 264 -0.76 -8.01 6.43
C TRP A 264 -1.09 -8.52 7.83
N ASN A 265 -0.07 -9.01 8.53
CA ASN A 265 -0.15 -9.54 9.88
C ASN A 265 1.04 -9.05 10.70
N THR A 266 0.85 -9.00 12.01
CA THR A 266 1.86 -8.58 12.98
C THR A 266 2.32 -9.80 13.77
N LYS A 267 3.63 -10.00 13.82
CA LYS A 267 4.28 -11.00 14.68
C LYS A 267 4.95 -10.33 15.85
N SER A 268 4.82 -10.90 17.04
CA SER A 268 5.46 -10.37 18.24
C SER A 268 6.98 -10.58 18.16
N ASN A 269 7.76 -9.54 18.43
CA ASN A 269 9.21 -9.65 18.49
C ASN A 269 9.59 -10.43 19.75
N THR A 270 9.97 -11.68 19.55
CA THR A 270 10.21 -12.67 20.60
C THR A 270 11.64 -13.22 20.46
N PRO A 271 12.65 -12.48 20.95
CA PRO A 271 14.04 -12.89 20.84
C PRO A 271 14.26 -14.27 21.47
N PRO A 272 15.12 -15.12 20.90
CA PRO A 272 15.34 -16.44 21.47
C PRO A 272 15.90 -16.39 22.88
N ILE A 273 15.33 -17.20 23.78
CA ILE A 273 15.77 -17.31 25.16
C ILE A 273 16.77 -18.46 25.25
N ARG A 274 17.95 -18.20 25.81
CA ARG A 274 19.00 -19.22 26.02
C ARG A 274 19.31 -19.34 27.51
N GLN A 275 19.26 -20.55 28.05
CA GLN A 275 19.65 -20.83 29.42
C GLN A 275 20.71 -21.93 29.51
N THR A 276 21.56 -21.80 30.52
CA THR A 276 22.63 -22.73 30.92
C THR A 276 22.70 -22.74 32.44
N GLY A 277 23.15 -23.82 33.06
CA GLY A 277 23.22 -23.95 34.52
C GLY A 277 22.64 -25.28 34.99
N GLN A 278 22.53 -25.51 36.30
CA GLN A 278 22.03 -26.80 36.82
C GLN A 278 20.52 -26.99 36.72
N ASN A 279 19.77 -25.89 36.66
CA ASN A 279 18.32 -25.88 36.51
C ASN A 279 17.87 -24.52 35.96
N GLY A 280 16.61 -24.47 35.53
CA GLY A 280 15.95 -23.23 35.11
C GLY A 280 14.48 -23.46 34.80
N SER A 281 13.83 -22.42 34.27
CA SER A 281 12.42 -22.47 33.89
C SER A 281 12.14 -21.60 32.68
N PHE A 282 11.09 -21.98 31.95
CA PHE A 282 10.53 -21.22 30.84
C PHE A 282 9.02 -21.13 30.96
N THR A 283 8.48 -20.05 30.42
CA THR A 283 7.04 -19.87 30.23
C THR A 283 6.78 -19.40 28.82
N SER A 284 5.59 -19.64 28.30
CA SER A 284 5.13 -18.96 27.08
C SER A 284 5.16 -17.44 27.26
N PRO A 285 5.25 -16.66 26.17
CA PRO A 285 5.10 -15.22 26.24
C PRO A 285 3.79 -14.82 26.93
N ASN A 286 3.83 -13.72 27.70
CA ASN A 286 2.73 -13.16 28.49
C ASN A 286 2.20 -14.02 29.66
N TYR A 287 2.69 -15.25 29.87
CA TYR A 287 2.23 -16.12 30.94
C TYR A 287 2.26 -15.43 32.31
N PRO A 288 1.19 -15.48 33.13
CA PRO A 288 0.03 -16.37 33.01
C PRO A 288 -1.13 -15.79 32.19
N ASN A 289 -0.96 -14.67 31.48
CA ASN A 289 -1.96 -14.18 30.53
C ASN A 289 -1.85 -14.92 29.19
N ASN A 290 -2.83 -14.70 28.32
CA ASN A 290 -2.81 -15.34 27.01
C ASN A 290 -1.63 -14.86 26.15
N TYR A 291 -1.03 -15.78 25.38
CA TYR A 291 -0.01 -15.43 24.38
C TYR A 291 -0.62 -14.58 23.24
N ASP A 292 0.22 -13.94 22.44
CA ASP A 292 -0.22 -13.14 21.28
C ASP A 292 -0.49 -14.04 20.05
N PRO A 293 -1.32 -13.62 19.09
CA PRO A 293 -1.41 -14.28 17.78
C PRO A 293 -0.08 -14.19 17.01
N TYR A 294 0.16 -15.14 16.13
CA TYR A 294 1.37 -15.23 15.28
C TYR A 294 2.69 -15.14 16.06
N THR A 295 2.69 -15.65 17.28
CA THR A 295 3.87 -15.67 18.16
C THR A 295 4.80 -16.79 17.70
N GLU A 296 6.10 -16.51 17.68
CA GLU A 296 7.12 -17.53 17.50
C GLU A 296 8.27 -17.35 18.50
N GLN A 297 8.26 -18.11 19.60
CA GLN A 297 9.29 -18.02 20.63
C GLN A 297 10.20 -19.26 20.61
N LEU A 298 11.50 -19.01 20.55
CA LEU A 298 12.54 -20.04 20.63
C LEU A 298 13.15 -20.11 22.03
N TYR A 299 13.36 -21.33 22.52
CA TYR A 299 14.01 -21.62 23.79
C TYR A 299 15.16 -22.61 23.58
N TYR A 300 16.31 -22.33 24.18
CA TYR A 300 17.50 -23.17 24.07
C TYR A 300 18.08 -23.48 25.45
N ILE A 301 18.35 -24.76 25.69
CA ILE A 301 19.04 -25.24 26.88
C ILE A 301 20.33 -25.93 26.44
N THR A 302 21.44 -25.60 27.09
CA THR A 302 22.72 -26.28 26.90
C THR A 302 23.28 -26.75 28.24
N ALA A 303 23.34 -28.06 28.42
CA ALA A 303 24.01 -28.71 29.53
C ALA A 303 25.53 -28.79 29.32
N PRO A 304 26.35 -28.97 30.37
CA PRO A 304 27.75 -29.34 30.22
C PRO A 304 27.93 -30.65 29.45
N VAL A 305 29.13 -30.87 28.92
CA VAL A 305 29.46 -32.14 28.24
C VAL A 305 29.35 -33.29 29.22
N GLY A 306 28.69 -34.38 28.81
CA GLY A 306 28.49 -35.58 29.64
C GLY A 306 27.19 -35.59 30.45
N PHE A 307 26.41 -34.51 30.41
CA PHE A 307 25.15 -34.40 31.13
C PHE A 307 23.95 -34.33 30.18
N GLN A 308 22.76 -34.61 30.72
CA GLN A 308 21.47 -34.59 30.03
C GLN A 308 20.56 -33.50 30.59
N VAL A 309 19.55 -33.10 29.83
CA VAL A 309 18.54 -32.12 30.22
C VAL A 309 17.23 -32.85 30.45
N ASN A 310 16.71 -32.80 31.67
CA ASN A 310 15.35 -33.25 31.97
C ASN A 310 14.41 -32.05 31.96
N VAL A 311 13.43 -32.04 31.05
CA VAL A 311 12.42 -30.99 30.90
C VAL A 311 11.09 -31.52 31.46
N THR A 312 10.43 -30.72 32.31
CA THR A 312 9.11 -31.03 32.85
C THR A 312 8.17 -29.85 32.67
N ILE A 313 7.09 -30.06 31.92
CA ILE A 313 5.98 -29.12 31.73
C ILE A 313 4.98 -29.33 32.86
N THR A 314 4.70 -28.26 33.60
CA THR A 314 3.82 -28.26 34.78
C THR A 314 2.44 -27.69 34.52
N ASP A 315 2.31 -26.82 33.51
CA ASP A 315 1.05 -26.23 33.08
C ASP A 315 1.07 -26.08 31.56
N PHE A 316 -0.03 -26.42 30.88
CA PHE A 316 -0.10 -26.39 29.43
C PHE A 316 -1.54 -26.24 28.93
N ILE A 317 -1.86 -25.06 28.39
CA ILE A 317 -3.15 -24.74 27.78
C ILE A 317 -2.90 -23.93 26.51
N THR A 318 -3.00 -24.60 25.37
CA THR A 318 -2.89 -24.01 24.02
C THR A 318 -4.12 -24.36 23.20
N GLU A 319 -4.33 -23.70 22.06
CA GLU A 319 -5.28 -24.20 21.07
C GLU A 319 -4.85 -25.59 20.57
N SER A 320 -5.80 -26.52 20.47
CA SER A 320 -5.51 -27.85 19.95
C SER A 320 -5.12 -27.75 18.47
N THR A 321 -4.06 -28.45 18.07
CA THR A 321 -3.56 -28.57 16.67
C THR A 321 -2.98 -27.32 16.00
N PHE A 322 -3.42 -26.12 16.36
CA PHE A 322 -2.99 -24.87 15.70
C PHE A 322 -1.84 -24.17 16.43
N ASP A 323 -1.90 -24.14 17.77
CA ASP A 323 -0.87 -23.56 18.62
C ASP A 323 -0.02 -24.67 19.23
N VAL A 324 1.27 -24.69 18.89
CA VAL A 324 2.12 -25.86 19.13
C VAL A 324 3.40 -25.49 19.86
N LEU A 325 3.78 -26.32 20.84
CA LEU A 325 5.13 -26.37 21.40
C LEU A 325 5.87 -27.57 20.80
N GLU A 326 6.82 -27.27 19.93
CA GLU A 326 7.71 -28.26 19.31
C GLU A 326 8.95 -28.43 20.20
N VAL A 327 9.32 -29.68 20.51
CA VAL A 327 10.48 -30.03 21.35
C VAL A 327 11.49 -30.82 20.50
N TYR A 328 12.77 -30.44 20.57
CA TYR A 328 13.84 -30.98 19.74
C TYR A 328 15.05 -31.47 20.55
N ASN A 329 15.64 -32.60 20.14
CA ASN A 329 16.90 -33.13 20.69
C ASN A 329 18.13 -32.62 19.92
N SER A 330 18.27 -31.31 19.81
CA SER A 330 19.46 -30.68 19.20
C SER A 330 19.62 -29.26 19.71
N SER A 331 20.73 -28.60 19.32
CA SER A 331 21.02 -27.20 19.66
C SER A 331 20.32 -26.18 18.74
N TYR A 332 19.54 -26.65 17.76
CA TYR A 332 18.85 -25.84 16.76
C TYR A 332 17.47 -26.43 16.42
N VAL A 333 16.65 -25.70 15.67
CA VAL A 333 15.36 -26.22 15.21
C VAL A 333 15.60 -27.06 13.96
N SER A 334 15.20 -28.33 14.00
CA SER A 334 15.31 -29.25 12.86
C SER A 334 14.24 -30.32 12.93
N SER A 335 13.48 -30.46 11.84
CA SER A 335 12.40 -31.46 11.72
C SER A 335 12.88 -32.89 12.00
N TYR A 336 14.12 -33.22 11.64
CA TYR A 336 14.72 -34.54 11.90
C TYR A 336 14.97 -34.84 13.38
N THR A 337 14.99 -33.82 14.22
CA THR A 337 15.26 -33.94 15.66
C THR A 337 14.03 -33.64 16.52
N LEU A 338 12.86 -33.47 15.89
CA LEU A 338 11.59 -33.23 16.56
C LEU A 338 11.19 -34.48 17.38
N ILE A 339 11.00 -34.29 18.68
CA ILE A 339 10.65 -35.34 19.63
C ILE A 339 9.17 -35.28 19.99
N ALA A 340 8.64 -34.06 20.14
CA ALA A 340 7.24 -33.85 20.50
C ALA A 340 6.69 -32.62 19.78
N ASN A 341 5.42 -32.71 19.40
CA ASN A 341 4.61 -31.60 18.90
C ASN A 341 3.37 -31.53 19.80
N LEU A 342 3.42 -30.65 20.79
CA LEU A 342 2.46 -30.59 21.89
C LEU A 342 1.43 -29.49 21.62
N SER A 343 0.14 -29.79 21.77
CA SER A 343 -0.96 -28.81 21.64
C SER A 343 -2.16 -29.21 22.51
N GLY A 344 -3.11 -28.28 22.69
CA GLY A 344 -4.31 -28.48 23.51
C GLY A 344 -4.08 -28.27 25.01
N SER A 345 -4.94 -28.86 25.83
CA SER A 345 -4.95 -28.71 27.30
C SER A 345 -4.62 -29.98 28.09
N ALA A 346 -4.46 -31.12 27.43
CA ALA A 346 -4.26 -32.43 28.06
C ALA A 346 -2.80 -32.91 27.99
N VAL A 347 -1.84 -31.98 27.99
CA VAL A 347 -0.40 -32.28 27.91
C VAL A 347 0.23 -32.36 29.30
N ALA A 348 -0.03 -31.39 30.17
CA ALA A 348 0.59 -31.36 31.49
C ALA A 348 -0.04 -32.40 32.44
N PRO A 349 0.77 -33.12 33.25
CA PRO A 349 2.23 -33.07 33.30
C PRO A 349 2.88 -33.86 32.16
N TRP A 350 3.95 -33.32 31.58
CA TRP A 350 4.77 -33.99 30.57
C TRP A 350 6.25 -33.83 30.89
N SER A 351 7.01 -34.91 30.79
CA SER A 351 8.46 -34.89 31.06
C SER A 351 9.25 -35.63 29.99
N TRP A 352 10.46 -35.13 29.72
CA TRP A 352 11.38 -35.73 28.77
C TRP A 352 12.84 -35.52 29.19
N LEU A 353 13.60 -36.62 29.17
CA LEU A 353 15.03 -36.62 29.38
C LEU A 353 15.76 -36.64 28.03
N SER A 354 16.57 -35.63 27.77
CA SER A 354 17.29 -35.51 26.51
C SER A 354 18.40 -36.55 26.39
N PRO A 355 18.48 -37.29 25.27
CA PRO A 355 19.61 -38.20 25.01
C PRO A 355 20.96 -37.47 24.86
N SER A 356 20.92 -36.17 24.58
CA SER A 356 22.09 -35.31 24.40
C SER A 356 22.18 -34.23 25.49
N ARG A 357 23.21 -33.38 25.41
CA ARG A 357 23.36 -32.18 26.27
C ARG A 357 22.47 -31.00 25.86
N TYR A 358 21.60 -31.16 24.86
CA TYR A 358 20.80 -30.09 24.29
C TYR A 358 19.31 -30.39 24.38
N ALA A 359 18.54 -29.34 24.67
CA ALA A 359 17.10 -29.31 24.47
C ALA A 359 16.73 -27.97 23.83
N THR A 360 16.07 -28.03 22.68
CA THR A 360 15.55 -26.84 21.99
C THR A 360 14.04 -26.94 21.92
N MET A 361 13.34 -25.82 22.08
CA MET A 361 11.89 -25.75 21.95
C MET A 361 11.48 -24.56 21.10
N ARG A 362 10.40 -24.71 20.33
CA ARG A 362 9.80 -23.65 19.50
C ARG A 362 8.31 -23.61 19.78
N PHE A 363 7.82 -22.50 20.33
CA PHE A 363 6.40 -22.24 20.45
C PHE A 363 5.92 -21.43 19.24
N LYS A 364 4.85 -21.88 18.59
CA LYS A 364 4.19 -21.17 17.48
C LYS A 364 2.70 -21.02 17.79
N SER A 365 2.16 -19.84 17.52
CA SER A 365 0.71 -19.62 17.50
C SER A 365 0.20 -19.14 16.14
N ASP A 366 -1.06 -19.42 15.88
CA ASP A 366 -1.76 -18.96 14.69
C ASP A 366 -2.46 -17.61 14.91
N SER A 367 -3.43 -17.27 14.04
CA SER A 367 -4.16 -16.01 14.07
C SER A 367 -5.29 -15.94 15.10
N MET A 368 -5.77 -17.07 15.62
CA MET A 368 -7.01 -17.18 16.39
C MET A 368 -6.80 -17.88 17.74
N ILE A 369 -7.78 -17.73 18.63
CA ILE A 369 -7.92 -18.53 19.86
C ILE A 369 -6.65 -18.60 20.75
N GLN A 370 -6.18 -17.44 21.20
CA GLN A 370 -5.08 -17.40 22.16
C GLN A 370 -5.51 -17.91 23.55
N LYS A 371 -4.65 -18.73 24.17
CA LYS A 371 -4.84 -19.33 25.50
C LYS A 371 -3.71 -18.94 26.45
N LYS A 372 -3.81 -19.39 27.70
CA LYS A 372 -2.86 -19.13 28.81
C LYS A 372 -1.40 -19.52 28.46
N GLY A 373 -1.21 -20.51 27.59
CA GLY A 373 0.10 -21.03 27.21
C GLY A 373 0.63 -22.05 28.21
N PHE A 374 1.93 -22.02 28.52
CA PHE A 374 2.59 -23.08 29.29
C PHE A 374 3.64 -22.57 30.27
N SER A 375 3.93 -23.40 31.27
CA SER A 375 5.04 -23.24 32.21
C SER A 375 5.79 -24.57 32.34
N LEU A 376 7.11 -24.49 32.34
CA LEU A 376 7.99 -25.65 32.47
C LEU A 376 9.24 -25.31 33.28
N PHE A 377 9.83 -26.34 33.87
CA PHE A 377 11.16 -26.27 34.45
C PHE A 377 12.05 -27.35 33.84
N TRP A 378 13.36 -27.14 33.95
CA TRP A 378 14.34 -28.12 33.52
C TRP A 378 15.46 -28.24 34.55
N ILE A 379 16.05 -29.43 34.62
CA ILE A 379 17.20 -29.73 35.47
C ILE A 379 18.23 -30.51 34.67
N ILE A 380 19.50 -30.37 35.03
CA ILE A 380 20.59 -31.18 34.49
C ILE A 380 20.74 -32.45 35.31
N GLN A 381 20.90 -33.58 34.62
CA GLN A 381 21.18 -34.89 35.21
C GLN A 381 22.51 -35.44 34.75
#